data_AF-K8GFM4-F1
#
_entry.id   AF-K8GFM4-F1
#
_cell.length_a   1.000
_cell.length_b   1.000
_cell.length_c   1.000
_cell.angle_alpha   90.00
_cell.angle_beta   90.00
_cell.angle_gamma   90.00
#
_symmetry.space_group_name_H-M   'P 1'
#
loop_
_entity.id
_entity.type
_entity.pdbx_description
1 polymer ?
#
loop_
_entity_poly.entity_id
_entity_poly.type
_entity_poly.pdbx_seq_one_letter_code
_entity_poly.pdbx_strand_id
1 'polypeptide(L)'
;MLQVTQGPQSPVLVQQRFSILGTASTTYAGQTLTIVVDGRFRTTGPEIRPNGTWQVDFLFQEPGNRRLRLEVGTDSTEIVIPVVTSLPEAQRLRFTQIPTRIPVQQATVVEGTADNYPDGTELQLRADRQFELARPRVEAGRWRATIGFNQPGRRVIEIRTLDGQQRAEIEIDVVAIQPRPPRVSFTNPPQRVREEETVVLTGGAENYNDGDQLILRVDQRLELARPRVQDQKWQANTLFRQAGNRLIEIIGSEQDKAQFVLEVVAAPPSSFQILARSAWTSNPTPSSLPNFTPRRITIHHTALSAAPSANATQEQDAARMRVIWNSHVNGNGWSDIGYHFIIMPSGRVFSARSELKRGAHDVINDGLGVAFDGIYTSATINQKMFDAAVALCTVLCRRYGIKNTVTPVPTATADFGTRNLPLILGHRDRVATQCPGTEGGKTVRLSEIRAAVNAQLQ
;
A
#
# COMPACT_ATOMS: atom_id res chain seq x y z
N MET A 1 71.85 -50.75 25.02
CA MET A 1 70.74 -50.26 25.85
C MET A 1 69.45 -50.76 25.24
N LEU A 2 68.67 -51.52 26.01
CA LEU A 2 67.33 -51.97 25.65
C LEU A 2 66.33 -50.81 25.79
N GLN A 3 65.53 -50.56 24.75
CA GLN A 3 64.55 -49.48 24.72
C GLN A 3 63.28 -49.90 23.98
N VAL A 4 62.13 -49.43 24.45
CA VAL A 4 60.85 -49.48 23.72
C VAL A 4 60.81 -48.27 22.77
N THR A 5 60.62 -48.50 21.49
CA THR A 5 60.52 -47.44 20.47
C THR A 5 59.07 -47.21 20.02
N GLN A 6 58.22 -48.23 20.12
CA GLN A 6 56.80 -48.11 19.78
C GLN A 6 55.95 -49.03 20.68
N GLY A 7 54.85 -48.48 21.17
CA GLY A 7 53.85 -49.21 21.96
C GLY A 7 52.52 -48.46 21.97
N PRO A 8 51.46 -49.05 22.57
CA PRO A 8 50.14 -48.42 22.63
C PRO A 8 50.18 -47.04 23.28
N GLN A 9 49.64 -46.03 22.60
CA GLN A 9 49.51 -44.65 23.11
C GLN A 9 48.14 -44.42 23.78
N SER A 10 47.28 -45.41 23.78
CA SER A 10 45.94 -45.40 24.38
C SER A 10 45.66 -46.76 25.02
N PRO A 11 44.69 -46.86 25.94
CA PRO A 11 44.30 -48.14 26.51
C PRO A 11 43.99 -49.19 25.44
N VAL A 12 44.38 -50.43 25.72
CA VAL A 12 44.14 -51.58 24.84
C VAL A 12 42.92 -52.33 25.36
N LEU A 13 42.05 -52.82 24.47
CA LEU A 13 40.93 -53.67 24.89
C LEU A 13 41.39 -55.06 25.32
N VAL A 14 40.69 -55.69 26.26
CA VAL A 14 40.81 -57.13 26.49
C VAL A 14 40.63 -57.89 25.16
N GLN A 15 41.42 -58.94 24.95
CA GLN A 15 41.51 -59.70 23.69
C GLN A 15 42.04 -58.93 22.47
N GLN A 16 42.36 -57.64 22.57
CA GLN A 16 42.98 -56.91 21.47
C GLN A 16 44.45 -57.29 21.37
N ARG A 17 44.87 -57.74 20.18
CA ARG A 17 46.28 -57.93 19.85
C ARG A 17 46.94 -56.59 19.57
N PHE A 18 48.14 -56.41 20.10
CA PHE A 18 48.98 -55.26 19.81
C PHE A 18 50.45 -55.66 19.87
N SER A 19 51.30 -54.86 19.23
CA SER A 19 52.75 -55.10 19.21
C SER A 19 53.48 -54.03 20.00
N ILE A 20 54.55 -54.43 20.67
CA ILE A 20 55.55 -53.52 21.21
C ILE A 20 56.83 -53.74 20.40
N LEU A 21 57.39 -52.65 19.89
CA LEU A 21 58.65 -52.64 19.17
C LEU A 21 59.70 -51.92 20.00
N GLY A 22 60.93 -52.33 19.80
CA GLY A 22 62.05 -51.65 20.41
C GLY A 22 63.37 -52.01 19.79
N THR A 23 64.42 -51.48 20.42
CA THR A 23 65.81 -51.69 20.04
C THR A 23 66.61 -52.19 21.24
N ALA A 24 67.68 -52.91 20.97
CA ALA A 24 68.69 -53.36 21.91
C ALA A 24 70.08 -53.20 21.28
N SER A 25 71.13 -53.32 22.09
CA SER A 25 72.51 -53.35 21.55
C SER A 25 72.65 -54.52 20.57
N THR A 26 73.33 -54.31 19.44
CA THR A 26 73.61 -55.38 18.46
C THR A 26 74.50 -56.49 19.04
N THR A 27 75.19 -56.23 20.15
CA THR A 27 75.90 -57.26 20.94
C THR A 27 74.98 -58.33 21.52
N TYR A 28 73.68 -58.05 21.63
CA TYR A 28 72.66 -59.01 22.07
C TYR A 28 71.99 -59.75 20.90
N ALA A 29 72.44 -59.57 19.66
CA ALA A 29 71.88 -60.27 18.50
C ALA A 29 71.88 -61.79 18.70
N GLY A 30 70.74 -62.43 18.41
CA GLY A 30 70.52 -63.86 18.64
C GLY A 30 70.23 -64.24 20.10
N GLN A 31 70.30 -63.31 21.06
CA GLN A 31 69.80 -63.56 22.42
C GLN A 31 68.29 -63.36 22.48
N THR A 32 67.63 -64.09 23.37
CA THR A 32 66.18 -64.01 23.55
C THR A 32 65.80 -62.99 24.62
N LEU A 33 64.82 -62.15 24.30
CA LEU A 33 64.25 -61.20 25.26
C LEU A 33 63.48 -61.96 26.35
N THR A 34 63.66 -61.61 27.61
CA THR A 34 62.83 -62.10 28.71
C THR A 34 61.76 -61.06 29.03
N ILE A 35 60.52 -61.51 29.22
CA ILE A 35 59.37 -60.65 29.49
C ILE A 35 58.80 -61.02 30.86
N VAL A 36 58.70 -60.03 31.74
CA VAL A 36 58.08 -60.17 33.06
C VAL A 36 56.84 -59.28 33.11
N VAL A 37 55.67 -59.91 33.28
CA VAL A 37 54.37 -59.24 33.39
C VAL A 37 53.97 -59.14 34.85
N ASP A 38 53.63 -57.93 35.30
CA ASP A 38 53.15 -57.59 36.65
C ASP A 38 54.07 -58.10 37.77
N GLY A 39 55.37 -58.26 37.47
CA GLY A 39 56.38 -58.80 38.40
C GLY A 39 56.21 -60.27 38.77
N ARG A 40 55.28 -61.00 38.13
CA ARG A 40 54.89 -62.37 38.52
C ARG A 40 55.08 -63.39 37.41
N PHE A 41 54.67 -63.05 36.19
CA PHE A 41 54.68 -64.00 35.08
C PHE A 41 55.89 -63.74 34.20
N ARG A 42 56.83 -64.69 34.20
CA ARG A 42 58.04 -64.63 33.39
C ARG A 42 57.89 -65.55 32.18
N THR A 43 58.15 -65.03 30.98
CA THR A 43 58.10 -65.77 29.73
C THR A 43 59.23 -65.39 28.80
N THR A 44 59.50 -66.26 27.83
CA THR A 44 60.50 -66.07 26.78
C THR A 44 59.86 -65.31 25.61
N GLY A 45 60.47 -64.21 25.22
CA GLY A 45 60.07 -63.34 24.12
C GLY A 45 60.79 -63.65 22.81
N PRO A 46 60.78 -62.70 21.84
CA PRO A 46 61.48 -62.85 20.56
C PRO A 46 63.00 -62.76 20.73
N GLU A 47 63.74 -63.31 19.76
CA GLU A 47 65.17 -63.04 19.62
C GLU A 47 65.44 -61.62 19.12
N ILE A 48 66.52 -61.02 19.63
CA ILE A 48 67.02 -59.73 19.12
C ILE A 48 67.60 -59.97 17.72
N ARG A 49 67.08 -59.24 16.72
CA ARG A 49 67.53 -59.37 15.33
C ARG A 49 68.96 -58.84 15.16
N PRO A 50 69.69 -59.21 14.08
CA PRO A 50 71.06 -58.74 13.83
C PRO A 50 71.23 -57.21 13.81
N ASN A 51 70.19 -56.48 13.41
CA ASN A 51 70.17 -55.01 13.41
C ASN A 51 69.78 -54.40 14.78
N GLY A 52 69.66 -55.19 15.84
CA GLY A 52 69.29 -54.76 17.19
C GLY A 52 67.80 -54.53 17.42
N THR A 53 66.94 -54.74 16.41
CA THR A 53 65.48 -54.55 16.57
C THR A 53 64.80 -55.79 17.15
N TRP A 54 63.71 -55.57 17.87
CA TRP A 54 62.84 -56.63 18.38
C TRP A 54 61.38 -56.19 18.34
N GLN A 55 60.48 -57.17 18.23
CA GLN A 55 59.04 -56.97 18.23
C GLN A 55 58.37 -58.15 18.93
N VAL A 56 57.47 -57.86 19.87
CA VAL A 56 56.64 -58.85 20.54
C VAL A 56 55.16 -58.46 20.46
N ASP A 57 54.32 -59.45 20.21
CA ASP A 57 52.87 -59.30 20.19
C ASP A 57 52.28 -59.73 21.53
N PHE A 58 51.39 -58.90 22.07
CA PHE A 58 50.69 -59.15 23.32
C PHE A 58 49.18 -59.26 23.08
N LEU A 59 48.55 -60.06 23.94
CA LEU A 59 47.11 -60.11 24.11
C LEU A 59 46.82 -60.37 25.59
N PHE A 60 46.02 -59.51 26.21
CA PHE A 60 45.61 -59.65 27.61
C PHE A 60 44.15 -60.12 27.70
N GLN A 61 43.92 -61.11 28.54
CA GLN A 61 42.59 -61.70 28.78
C GLN A 61 41.75 -60.88 29.77
N GLU A 62 42.43 -60.16 30.67
CA GLU A 62 41.81 -59.46 31.81
C GLU A 62 42.21 -57.98 31.85
N PRO A 63 41.31 -57.07 32.26
CA PRO A 63 41.61 -55.66 32.40
C PRO A 63 42.61 -55.38 33.54
N GLY A 64 43.23 -54.20 33.51
CA GLY A 64 44.18 -53.74 34.52
C GLY A 64 45.36 -52.99 33.90
N ASN A 65 46.09 -52.24 34.72
CA ASN A 65 47.34 -51.61 34.32
C ASN A 65 48.45 -52.67 34.33
N ARG A 66 48.83 -53.17 33.15
CA ARG A 66 49.81 -54.24 32.98
C ARG A 66 51.22 -53.67 32.93
N ARG A 67 52.02 -53.98 33.94
CA ARG A 67 53.42 -53.54 34.04
C ARG A 67 54.31 -54.58 33.34
N LEU A 68 54.89 -54.21 32.21
CA LEU A 68 55.74 -55.06 31.39
C LEU A 68 57.20 -54.66 31.56
N ARG A 69 58.00 -55.55 32.13
CA ARG A 69 59.46 -55.41 32.22
C ARG A 69 60.11 -56.35 31.20
N LEU A 70 60.92 -55.78 30.32
CA LEU A 70 61.64 -56.47 29.25
C LEU A 70 63.12 -56.51 29.61
N GLU A 71 63.78 -57.66 29.43
CA GLU A 71 65.17 -57.88 29.88
C GLU A 71 65.98 -58.67 28.85
N VAL A 72 67.24 -58.28 28.61
CA VAL A 72 68.21 -59.07 27.85
C VAL A 72 69.61 -58.84 28.41
N GLY A 73 70.32 -59.91 28.77
CA GLY A 73 71.60 -59.82 29.48
C GLY A 73 71.44 -59.04 30.80
N THR A 74 72.12 -57.90 30.92
CA THR A 74 72.02 -56.98 32.07
C THR A 74 71.11 -55.78 31.81
N ASP A 75 70.60 -55.60 30.58
CA ASP A 75 69.76 -54.47 30.21
C ASP A 75 68.28 -54.78 30.50
N SER A 76 67.55 -53.77 31.01
CA SER A 76 66.10 -53.87 31.18
C SER A 76 65.38 -52.56 30.87
N THR A 77 64.12 -52.65 30.47
CA THR A 77 63.22 -51.51 30.26
C THR A 77 61.80 -51.86 30.69
N GLU A 78 60.98 -50.86 30.95
CA GLU A 78 59.65 -51.06 31.50
C GLU A 78 58.61 -50.15 30.86
N ILE A 79 57.41 -50.68 30.63
CA ILE A 79 56.25 -49.96 30.12
C ILE A 79 54.99 -50.42 30.87
N VAL A 80 54.07 -49.49 31.16
CA VAL A 80 52.76 -49.80 31.74
C VAL A 80 51.69 -49.64 30.67
N ILE A 81 50.85 -50.66 30.51
CA ILE A 81 49.80 -50.70 29.50
C ILE A 81 48.44 -50.80 30.19
N PRO A 82 47.60 -49.76 30.11
CA PRO A 82 46.22 -49.86 30.57
C PRO A 82 45.42 -50.81 29.66
N VAL A 83 44.92 -51.91 30.22
CA VAL A 83 44.01 -52.84 29.54
C VAL A 83 42.60 -52.64 30.08
N VAL A 84 41.64 -52.40 29.20
CA VAL A 84 40.26 -52.03 29.57
C VAL A 84 39.23 -52.95 28.89
N THR A 85 38.03 -53.06 29.46
CA THR A 85 36.93 -53.85 28.87
C THR A 85 36.15 -53.10 27.79
N SER A 86 36.22 -51.77 27.80
CA SER A 86 35.66 -50.88 26.79
C SER A 86 36.56 -49.65 26.67
N LEU A 87 36.63 -49.06 25.48
CA LEU A 87 37.30 -47.78 25.30
C LEU A 87 36.39 -46.67 25.84
N PRO A 88 36.94 -45.60 26.43
CA PRO A 88 36.16 -44.41 26.75
C PRO A 88 35.43 -43.93 25.49
N GLU A 89 34.13 -43.63 25.61
CA GLU A 89 33.39 -43.06 24.50
C GLU A 89 33.99 -41.70 24.10
N ALA A 90 34.10 -41.46 22.80
CA ALA A 90 34.62 -40.20 22.30
C ALA A 90 33.71 -39.04 22.71
N GLN A 91 34.32 -37.96 23.19
CA GLN A 91 33.65 -36.68 23.38
C GLN A 91 33.09 -36.18 22.06
N ARG A 92 31.83 -35.73 22.06
CA ARG A 92 31.15 -35.24 20.85
C ARG A 92 30.31 -34.00 21.14
N LEU A 93 30.47 -32.99 20.30
CA LEU A 93 29.61 -31.82 20.28
C LEU A 93 28.61 -31.94 19.13
N ARG A 94 27.36 -31.53 19.34
CA ARG A 94 26.32 -31.46 18.30
C ARG A 94 25.43 -30.26 18.51
N PHE A 95 24.85 -29.77 17.42
CA PHE A 95 23.71 -28.86 17.47
C PHE A 95 22.41 -29.66 17.49
N THR A 96 21.44 -29.26 18.33
CA THR A 96 20.11 -29.90 18.41
C THR A 96 18.98 -28.98 17.99
N GLN A 97 19.10 -27.68 18.27
CA GLN A 97 18.08 -26.70 17.93
C GLN A 97 18.71 -25.42 17.39
N ILE A 98 18.64 -25.25 16.07
CA ILE A 98 19.08 -24.05 15.37
C ILE A 98 18.04 -23.64 14.34
N PRO A 99 17.60 -22.37 14.35
CA PRO A 99 16.83 -21.81 13.24
C PRO A 99 17.69 -21.78 11.98
N THR A 100 17.20 -22.35 10.89
CA THR A 100 17.85 -22.27 9.58
C THR A 100 17.87 -20.85 9.02
N ARG A 101 16.99 -19.97 9.51
CA ARG A 101 16.95 -18.54 9.20
C ARG A 101 16.88 -17.69 10.46
N ILE A 102 17.78 -16.71 10.58
CA ILE A 102 17.82 -15.77 11.70
C ILE A 102 17.72 -14.34 11.16
N PRO A 103 16.71 -13.54 11.55
CA PRO A 103 16.66 -12.14 11.15
C PRO A 103 17.79 -11.32 11.79
N VAL A 104 18.35 -10.37 11.04
CA VAL A 104 19.29 -9.39 11.60
C VAL A 104 18.66 -8.64 12.79
N GLN A 105 19.50 -8.23 13.74
CA GLN A 105 19.14 -7.50 14.96
C GLN A 105 18.17 -8.23 15.90
N GLN A 106 17.95 -9.54 15.70
CA GLN A 106 17.18 -10.37 16.63
C GLN A 106 18.09 -11.34 17.38
N ALA A 107 17.82 -11.50 18.68
CA ALA A 107 18.45 -12.51 19.51
C ALA A 107 17.76 -13.87 19.30
N THR A 108 18.54 -14.93 19.17
CA THR A 108 18.06 -16.30 18.99
C THR A 108 18.82 -17.23 19.93
N VAL A 109 18.10 -18.16 20.54
CA VAL A 109 18.70 -19.23 21.35
C VAL A 109 19.13 -20.37 20.44
N VAL A 110 20.36 -20.83 20.62
CA VAL A 110 20.94 -22.01 19.98
C VAL A 110 21.36 -23.02 21.02
N GLU A 111 21.12 -24.29 20.72
CA GLU A 111 21.32 -25.38 21.67
C GLU A 111 21.97 -26.59 21.03
N GLY A 112 22.59 -27.41 21.87
CA GLY A 112 23.20 -28.65 21.45
C GLY A 112 23.50 -29.62 22.59
N THR A 113 24.06 -30.76 22.21
CA THR A 113 24.59 -31.75 23.15
C THR A 113 26.11 -31.70 23.20
N ALA A 114 26.63 -32.08 24.36
CA ALA A 114 28.03 -32.29 24.66
C ALA A 114 28.16 -33.66 25.33
N ASP A 115 28.22 -34.71 24.51
CA ASP A 115 28.28 -36.09 24.95
C ASP A 115 29.67 -36.38 25.58
N ASN A 116 29.69 -36.98 26.77
CA ASN A 116 30.91 -37.35 27.51
C ASN A 116 31.80 -36.15 27.94
N TYR A 117 31.20 -34.97 28.11
CA TYR A 117 31.84 -33.80 28.72
C TYR A 117 31.44 -33.64 30.19
N PRO A 118 32.38 -33.29 31.09
CA PRO A 118 32.04 -32.91 32.46
C PRO A 118 31.15 -31.67 32.52
N ASP A 119 30.24 -31.62 33.49
CA ASP A 119 29.48 -30.41 33.77
C ASP A 119 30.41 -29.25 34.16
N GLY A 120 30.04 -28.05 33.72
CA GLY A 120 30.84 -26.84 33.87
C GLY A 120 31.93 -26.65 32.80
N THR A 121 32.15 -27.63 31.91
CA THR A 121 33.07 -27.48 30.77
C THR A 121 32.67 -26.26 29.95
N GLU A 122 33.61 -25.33 29.76
CA GLU A 122 33.40 -24.13 28.95
C GLU A 122 33.68 -24.45 27.47
N LEU A 123 32.77 -24.03 26.61
CA LEU A 123 32.89 -24.16 25.16
C LEU A 123 32.98 -22.77 24.52
N GLN A 124 33.42 -22.72 23.27
CA GLN A 124 33.45 -21.48 22.49
C GLN A 124 32.53 -21.60 21.29
N LEU A 125 31.54 -20.70 21.20
CA LEU A 125 30.64 -20.58 20.06
C LEU A 125 31.08 -19.40 19.20
N ARG A 126 31.23 -19.63 17.89
CA ARG A 126 31.79 -18.65 16.95
C ARG A 126 30.98 -18.57 15.66
N ALA A 127 31.03 -17.43 15.01
CA ALA A 127 30.61 -17.24 13.62
C ALA A 127 31.83 -17.18 12.69
N ASP A 128 31.69 -17.84 11.54
CA ASP A 128 32.63 -17.83 10.41
C ASP A 128 34.07 -18.16 10.82
N ARG A 129 34.21 -18.98 11.87
CA ARG A 129 35.50 -19.35 12.49
C ARG A 129 36.39 -18.15 12.85
N GLN A 130 35.80 -16.98 13.09
CA GLN A 130 36.52 -15.75 13.39
C GLN A 130 35.94 -15.05 14.62
N PHE A 131 34.63 -14.84 14.65
CA PHE A 131 33.97 -13.98 15.65
C PHE A 131 33.40 -14.81 16.79
N GLU A 132 33.82 -14.57 18.03
CA GLU A 132 33.21 -15.19 19.19
C GLU A 132 31.79 -14.64 19.40
N LEU A 133 30.81 -15.54 19.48
CA LEU A 133 29.41 -15.21 19.74
C LEU A 133 29.06 -15.37 21.22
N ALA A 134 29.55 -16.45 21.84
CA ALA A 134 29.26 -16.79 23.23
C ALA A 134 30.23 -17.85 23.78
N ARG A 135 30.23 -18.01 25.11
CA ARG A 135 30.95 -19.08 25.84
C ARG A 135 30.00 -19.91 26.70
N PRO A 136 29.21 -20.82 26.10
CA PRO A 136 28.28 -21.64 26.86
C PRO A 136 29.03 -22.67 27.72
N ARG A 137 28.43 -23.05 28.85
CA ARG A 137 28.91 -24.16 29.68
C ARG A 137 28.07 -25.40 29.47
N VAL A 138 28.70 -26.56 29.63
CA VAL A 138 28.01 -27.85 29.62
C VAL A 138 27.26 -28.03 30.93
N GLU A 139 25.96 -28.31 30.84
CA GLU A 139 25.10 -28.64 31.98
C GLU A 139 24.25 -29.86 31.59
N ALA A 140 24.37 -30.95 32.35
CA ALA A 140 23.68 -32.21 32.11
C ALA A 140 23.85 -32.72 30.65
N GLY A 141 25.08 -32.63 30.12
CA GLY A 141 25.43 -33.06 28.77
C GLY A 141 24.85 -32.17 27.64
N ARG A 142 24.37 -30.97 27.97
CA ARG A 142 23.83 -30.00 27.00
C ARG A 142 24.52 -28.66 27.12
N TRP A 143 24.42 -27.85 26.07
CA TRP A 143 24.88 -26.47 26.08
C TRP A 143 23.85 -25.58 25.39
N ARG A 144 23.78 -24.31 25.82
CA ARG A 144 22.85 -23.31 25.29
C ARG A 144 23.53 -21.94 25.23
N ALA A 145 23.28 -21.19 24.16
CA ALA A 145 23.74 -19.80 24.03
C ALA A 145 22.69 -18.93 23.32
N THR A 146 22.72 -17.62 23.58
CA THR A 146 21.95 -16.62 22.83
C THR A 146 22.88 -15.89 21.88
N ILE A 147 22.52 -15.82 20.60
CA ILE A 147 23.30 -15.19 19.53
C ILE A 147 22.47 -14.20 18.73
N GLY A 148 23.13 -13.28 18.02
CA GLY A 148 22.49 -12.33 17.12
C GLY A 148 23.47 -11.80 16.07
N PHE A 149 22.94 -11.28 14.96
CA PHE A 149 23.74 -10.79 13.83
C PHE A 149 23.28 -9.40 13.42
N ASN A 150 24.19 -8.52 13.04
CA ASN A 150 23.87 -7.15 12.60
C ASN A 150 23.85 -6.99 11.07
N GLN A 151 24.30 -7.99 10.33
CA GLN A 151 24.38 -7.98 8.87
C GLN A 151 23.84 -9.28 8.27
N PRO A 152 23.11 -9.23 7.14
CA PRO A 152 22.59 -10.41 6.49
C PRO A 152 23.70 -11.22 5.79
N GLY A 153 23.34 -12.45 5.42
CA GLY A 153 24.16 -13.37 4.65
C GLY A 153 24.26 -14.74 5.30
N ARG A 154 24.76 -15.70 4.52
CA ARG A 154 25.08 -17.03 5.03
C ARG A 154 26.21 -16.94 6.05
N ARG A 155 26.09 -17.70 7.14
CA ARG A 155 27.06 -17.77 8.23
C ARG A 155 27.30 -19.22 8.60
N VAL A 156 28.53 -19.54 8.98
CA VAL A 156 28.87 -20.85 9.56
C VAL A 156 29.02 -20.68 11.06
N ILE A 157 28.23 -21.40 11.85
CA ILE A 157 28.32 -21.39 13.30
C ILE A 157 29.13 -22.59 13.74
N GLU A 158 30.15 -22.35 14.56
CA GLU A 158 31.06 -23.36 15.10
C GLU A 158 30.92 -23.38 16.63
N ILE A 159 30.62 -24.55 17.21
CA ILE A 159 30.81 -24.82 18.64
C ILE A 159 32.03 -25.69 18.79
N ARG A 160 32.96 -25.33 19.68
CA ARG A 160 34.22 -26.07 19.89
C ARG A 160 34.68 -26.09 21.33
N THR A 161 35.54 -27.05 21.64
CA THR A 161 36.34 -27.02 22.86
C THR A 161 37.41 -25.92 22.79
N LEU A 162 37.84 -25.43 23.96
CA LEU A 162 38.86 -24.37 24.05
C LEU A 162 40.21 -24.81 23.46
N ASP A 163 40.56 -26.09 23.59
CA ASP A 163 41.75 -26.69 22.98
C ASP A 163 41.60 -26.93 21.46
N GLY A 164 40.39 -26.81 20.91
CA GLY A 164 40.08 -27.02 19.49
C GLY A 164 40.06 -28.46 19.01
N GLN A 165 40.21 -29.45 19.89
CA GLN A 165 40.24 -30.87 19.51
C GLN A 165 38.88 -31.37 19.02
N GLN A 166 37.79 -30.82 19.54
CA GLN A 166 36.42 -31.17 19.15
C GLN A 166 35.68 -29.93 18.66
N ARG A 167 34.90 -30.11 17.59
CA ARG A 167 34.04 -29.07 17.03
C ARG A 167 32.83 -29.65 16.31
N ALA A 168 31.77 -28.87 16.25
CA ALA A 168 30.65 -29.07 15.35
C ALA A 168 30.33 -27.76 14.62
N GLU A 169 29.92 -27.87 13.36
CA GLU A 169 29.60 -26.73 12.50
C GLU A 169 28.20 -26.89 11.88
N ILE A 170 27.57 -25.75 11.58
CA ILE A 170 26.29 -25.69 10.86
C ILE A 170 26.19 -24.38 10.09
N GLU A 171 25.58 -24.43 8.90
CA GLU A 171 25.29 -23.25 8.09
C GLU A 171 23.89 -22.71 8.44
N ILE A 172 23.81 -21.39 8.60
CA ILE A 172 22.56 -20.66 8.79
C ILE A 172 22.46 -19.52 7.77
N ASP A 173 21.24 -19.09 7.49
CA ASP A 173 20.98 -17.92 6.65
C ASP A 173 20.52 -16.74 7.52
N VAL A 174 21.35 -15.70 7.62
CA VAL A 174 20.97 -14.47 8.31
C VAL A 174 20.22 -13.58 7.32
N VAL A 175 18.93 -13.37 7.55
CA VAL A 175 18.08 -12.65 6.61
C VAL A 175 17.87 -11.20 7.06
N ALA A 176 17.84 -10.28 6.09
CA ALA A 176 17.39 -8.92 6.38
C ALA A 176 15.92 -8.97 6.83
N ILE A 177 15.55 -8.13 7.81
CA ILE A 177 14.14 -7.87 8.08
C ILE A 177 13.62 -7.09 6.88
N GLN A 178 12.88 -7.75 5.98
CA GLN A 178 12.12 -7.03 4.96
C GLN A 178 10.89 -6.44 5.66
N PRO A 179 10.76 -5.10 5.75
CA PRO A 179 9.50 -4.51 6.19
C PRO A 179 8.39 -5.00 5.26
N ARG A 180 7.23 -5.32 5.83
CA ARG A 180 6.06 -5.67 5.01
C ARG A 180 5.80 -4.50 4.06
N PRO A 181 5.52 -4.76 2.77
CA PRO A 181 5.25 -3.68 1.84
C PRO A 181 4.04 -2.86 2.30
N PRO A 182 4.00 -1.55 1.98
CA PRO A 182 2.83 -0.72 2.22
C PRO A 182 1.57 -1.32 1.59
N ARG A 183 0.44 -1.21 2.28
CA ARG A 183 -0.84 -1.76 1.82
C ARG A 183 -2.01 -0.84 2.10
N VAL A 184 -2.67 -0.34 1.06
CA VAL A 184 -3.95 0.38 1.16
C VAL A 184 -5.14 -0.55 1.00
N SER A 185 -6.24 -0.21 1.66
CA SER A 185 -7.51 -0.94 1.58
C SER A 185 -8.70 -0.01 1.77
N PHE A 186 -9.92 -0.47 1.46
CA PHE A 186 -11.17 0.20 1.83
C PHE A 186 -11.79 -0.49 3.05
N THR A 187 -12.38 0.30 3.96
CA THR A 187 -13.11 -0.20 5.12
C THR A 187 -14.61 -0.03 4.86
N ASN A 188 -15.33 -1.14 4.75
CA ASN A 188 -16.79 -1.18 4.53
C ASN A 188 -17.28 -0.17 3.46
N PRO A 189 -16.73 -0.19 2.23
CA PRO A 189 -17.13 0.77 1.22
C PRO A 189 -18.63 0.60 0.89
N PRO A 190 -19.37 1.71 0.68
CA PRO A 190 -20.76 1.62 0.27
C PRO A 190 -20.87 0.92 -1.09
N GLN A 191 -21.92 0.14 -1.29
CA GLN A 191 -22.19 -0.47 -2.61
C GLN A 191 -22.98 0.46 -3.54
N ARG A 192 -23.75 1.39 -2.96
CA ARG A 192 -24.62 2.29 -3.68
C ARG A 192 -24.67 3.67 -3.01
N VAL A 193 -24.59 4.73 -3.79
CA VAL A 193 -24.74 6.14 -3.36
C VAL A 193 -25.54 6.94 -4.38
N ARG A 194 -26.05 8.12 -4.01
CA ARG A 194 -26.73 9.02 -4.97
C ARG A 194 -25.76 10.04 -5.56
N GLU A 195 -26.06 10.46 -6.79
CA GLU A 195 -25.41 11.65 -7.36
C GLU A 195 -25.58 12.88 -6.45
N GLU A 196 -24.56 13.74 -6.46
CA GLU A 196 -24.50 15.01 -5.71
C GLU A 196 -24.62 14.88 -4.18
N GLU A 197 -24.58 13.65 -3.65
CA GLU A 197 -24.47 13.37 -2.23
C GLU A 197 -22.99 13.33 -1.80
N THR A 198 -22.67 13.96 -0.67
CA THR A 198 -21.34 13.85 -0.07
C THR A 198 -21.18 12.47 0.55
N VAL A 199 -20.21 11.71 0.07
CA VAL A 199 -19.86 10.36 0.52
C VAL A 199 -18.54 10.41 1.27
N VAL A 200 -18.48 9.75 2.43
CA VAL A 200 -17.23 9.55 3.17
C VAL A 200 -16.70 8.15 2.84
N LEU A 201 -15.50 8.08 2.26
CA LEU A 201 -14.78 6.83 2.05
C LEU A 201 -13.65 6.73 3.06
N THR A 202 -13.45 5.55 3.62
CA THR A 202 -12.41 5.28 4.62
C THR A 202 -11.70 3.97 4.32
N GLY A 203 -10.52 3.80 4.90
CA GLY A 203 -9.73 2.60 4.70
C GLY A 203 -8.48 2.52 5.55
N GLY A 204 -7.80 1.37 5.48
CA GLY A 204 -6.49 1.17 6.10
C GLY A 204 -5.35 1.53 5.15
N ALA A 205 -4.21 1.92 5.72
CA ALA A 205 -2.94 2.19 5.06
C ALA A 205 -1.80 1.61 5.91
N GLU A 206 -1.59 0.30 5.82
CA GLU A 206 -0.58 -0.42 6.60
C GLU A 206 0.83 -0.11 6.08
N ASN A 207 1.79 0.07 6.99
CA ASN A 207 3.20 0.42 6.70
C ASN A 207 3.38 1.72 5.91
N TYR A 208 2.39 2.62 5.98
CA TYR A 208 2.53 4.03 5.59
C TYR A 208 2.91 4.89 6.80
N ASN A 209 3.60 6.01 6.59
CA ASN A 209 3.88 6.98 7.65
C ASN A 209 2.72 7.96 7.80
N ASP A 210 2.53 8.50 8.99
CA ASP A 210 1.58 9.58 9.20
C ASP A 210 1.95 10.79 8.34
N GLY A 211 0.97 11.35 7.66
CA GLY A 211 1.13 12.45 6.72
C GLY A 211 1.38 12.02 5.27
N ASP A 212 1.67 10.73 4.99
CA ASP A 212 1.78 10.22 3.62
C ASP A 212 0.48 10.52 2.84
N GLN A 213 0.64 10.94 1.59
CA GLN A 213 -0.48 11.35 0.75
C GLN A 213 -0.86 10.24 -0.22
N LEU A 214 -2.13 9.84 -0.21
CA LEU A 214 -2.71 8.89 -1.16
C LEU A 214 -3.51 9.61 -2.24
N ILE A 215 -3.89 8.90 -3.30
CA ILE A 215 -4.73 9.40 -4.38
C ILE A 215 -6.00 8.57 -4.47
N LEU A 216 -7.16 9.20 -4.25
CA LEU A 216 -8.47 8.61 -4.52
C LEU A 216 -8.91 8.99 -5.93
N ARG A 217 -9.22 8.01 -6.77
CA ARG A 217 -9.57 8.19 -8.19
C ARG A 217 -10.87 7.47 -8.53
N VAL A 218 -11.56 7.97 -9.56
CA VAL A 218 -12.69 7.30 -10.21
C VAL A 218 -12.40 7.04 -11.69
N ASP A 219 -12.79 5.86 -12.14
CA ASP A 219 -12.69 5.35 -13.52
C ASP A 219 -11.30 5.52 -14.13
N GLN A 220 -10.25 5.29 -13.33
CA GLN A 220 -8.84 5.41 -13.72
C GLN A 220 -8.41 6.79 -14.23
N ARG A 221 -9.29 7.78 -14.24
CA ARG A 221 -9.06 9.09 -14.88
C ARG A 221 -9.19 10.27 -13.93
N LEU A 222 -10.28 10.35 -13.18
CA LEU A 222 -10.62 11.56 -12.43
C LEU A 222 -10.20 11.43 -10.97
N GLU A 223 -9.29 12.29 -10.52
CA GLU A 223 -8.94 12.39 -9.11
C GLU A 223 -10.12 12.99 -8.32
N LEU A 224 -10.54 12.27 -7.28
CA LEU A 224 -11.60 12.68 -6.38
C LEU A 224 -11.08 13.42 -5.15
N ALA A 225 -9.97 12.96 -4.59
CA ALA A 225 -9.37 13.51 -3.37
C ALA A 225 -7.93 13.03 -3.18
N ARG A 226 -7.21 13.70 -2.26
CA ARG A 226 -5.88 13.30 -1.78
C ARG A 226 -5.85 13.13 -0.27
N PRO A 227 -6.40 12.02 0.27
CA PRO A 227 -6.41 11.80 1.71
C PRO A 227 -4.99 11.60 2.25
N ARG A 228 -4.78 12.00 3.51
CA ARG A 228 -3.52 11.75 4.22
C ARG A 228 -3.69 10.58 5.18
N VAL A 229 -2.62 9.83 5.36
CA VAL A 229 -2.56 8.75 6.34
C VAL A 229 -2.43 9.34 7.74
N GLN A 230 -3.23 8.82 8.66
CA GLN A 230 -3.15 9.09 10.10
C GLN A 230 -3.51 7.82 10.85
N ASP A 231 -2.67 7.39 11.80
CA ASP A 231 -2.87 6.18 12.59
C ASP A 231 -3.13 4.93 11.72
N GLN A 232 -2.35 4.78 10.65
CA GLN A 232 -2.49 3.70 9.65
C GLN A 232 -3.86 3.65 8.95
N LYS A 233 -4.58 4.77 8.92
CA LYS A 233 -5.91 4.89 8.28
C LYS A 233 -5.94 6.09 7.36
N TRP A 234 -6.91 6.09 6.45
CA TRP A 234 -7.20 7.23 5.58
C TRP A 234 -8.71 7.47 5.50
N GLN A 235 -9.08 8.72 5.24
CA GLN A 235 -10.46 9.13 5.02
C GLN A 235 -10.52 10.24 3.97
N ALA A 236 -11.53 10.20 3.11
CA ALA A 236 -11.84 11.25 2.13
C ALA A 236 -13.34 11.52 2.05
N ASN A 237 -13.71 12.80 1.99
CA ASN A 237 -15.05 13.23 1.62
C ASN A 237 -15.06 13.49 0.11
N THR A 238 -16.01 12.92 -0.62
CA THR A 238 -16.13 13.08 -2.07
C THR A 238 -17.59 13.18 -2.48
N LEU A 239 -17.85 13.48 -3.76
CA LEU A 239 -19.18 13.47 -4.35
C LEU A 239 -19.08 12.94 -5.79
N PHE A 240 -20.15 12.30 -6.24
CA PHE A 240 -20.23 11.74 -7.59
C PHE A 240 -21.22 12.53 -8.43
N ARG A 241 -20.79 12.98 -9.61
CA ARG A 241 -21.60 13.84 -10.51
C ARG A 241 -22.21 13.12 -11.71
N GLN A 242 -21.91 11.84 -11.86
CA GLN A 242 -22.45 11.04 -12.97
C GLN A 242 -22.80 9.65 -12.45
N ALA A 243 -24.02 9.25 -12.75
CA ALA A 243 -24.60 7.97 -12.42
C ALA A 243 -23.95 6.84 -13.21
N GLY A 244 -24.21 5.63 -12.75
CA GLY A 244 -23.68 4.39 -13.29
C GLY A 244 -22.71 3.71 -12.33
N ASN A 245 -22.19 2.57 -12.78
CA ASN A 245 -21.18 1.82 -12.05
C ASN A 245 -19.82 2.50 -12.23
N ARG A 246 -19.22 2.93 -11.11
CA ARG A 246 -17.96 3.67 -11.07
C ARG A 246 -16.87 2.82 -10.45
N LEU A 247 -15.70 2.73 -11.08
CA LEU A 247 -14.55 2.06 -10.49
C LEU A 247 -13.83 3.04 -9.57
N ILE A 248 -13.85 2.79 -8.27
CA ILE A 248 -13.19 3.62 -7.27
C ILE A 248 -11.87 2.98 -6.89
N GLU A 249 -10.82 3.78 -6.82
CA GLU A 249 -9.46 3.33 -6.56
C GLU A 249 -8.79 4.23 -5.52
N ILE A 250 -8.16 3.63 -4.50
CA ILE A 250 -7.21 4.31 -3.63
C ILE A 250 -5.82 3.82 -3.99
N ILE A 251 -4.91 4.76 -4.23
CA ILE A 251 -3.57 4.49 -4.74
C ILE A 251 -2.57 5.11 -3.77
N GLY A 252 -1.72 4.26 -3.19
CA GLY A 252 -0.57 4.71 -2.43
C GLY A 252 0.72 4.69 -3.25
N SER A 253 0.86 3.73 -4.17
CA SER A 253 1.92 3.68 -5.19
C SER A 253 1.47 2.87 -6.41
N GLU A 254 2.29 2.82 -7.47
CA GLU A 254 2.01 1.95 -8.64
C GLU A 254 1.85 0.46 -8.27
N GLN A 255 2.50 0.03 -7.18
CA GLN A 255 2.50 -1.36 -6.71
C GLN A 255 1.47 -1.60 -5.58
N ASP A 256 0.88 -0.54 -5.03
CA ASP A 256 -0.08 -0.63 -3.93
C ASP A 256 -1.34 0.22 -4.20
N LYS A 257 -2.41 -0.51 -4.53
CA LYS A 257 -3.74 0.05 -4.80
C LYS A 257 -4.83 -0.92 -4.36
N ALA A 258 -5.96 -0.37 -3.94
CA ALA A 258 -7.19 -1.11 -3.72
C ALA A 258 -8.31 -0.52 -4.58
N GLN A 259 -9.27 -1.36 -4.98
CA GLN A 259 -10.34 -0.95 -5.88
C GLN A 259 -11.68 -1.60 -5.49
N PHE A 260 -12.79 -0.91 -5.77
CA PHE A 260 -14.13 -1.49 -5.74
C PHE A 260 -15.05 -0.80 -6.75
N VAL A 261 -16.16 -1.44 -7.10
CA VAL A 261 -17.20 -0.84 -7.96
C VAL A 261 -18.30 -0.27 -7.08
N LEU A 262 -18.62 1.00 -7.30
CA LEU A 262 -19.68 1.74 -6.65
C LEU A 262 -20.82 2.02 -7.63
N GLU A 263 -22.05 1.65 -7.27
CA GLU A 263 -23.22 2.07 -8.03
C GLU A 263 -23.61 3.50 -7.62
N VAL A 264 -23.44 4.45 -8.53
CA VAL A 264 -23.96 5.81 -8.34
C VAL A 264 -25.33 5.87 -9.01
N VAL A 265 -26.39 5.96 -8.21
CA VAL A 265 -27.74 6.12 -8.76
C VAL A 265 -28.01 7.60 -9.05
N ALA A 266 -28.66 7.85 -10.18
CA ALA A 266 -29.08 9.19 -10.54
C ALA A 266 -29.92 9.78 -9.41
N ALA A 267 -29.72 11.06 -9.11
CA ALA A 267 -30.67 11.76 -8.26
C ALA A 267 -32.07 11.65 -8.91
N PRO A 268 -33.14 11.41 -8.14
CA PRO A 268 -34.47 11.43 -8.72
C PRO A 268 -34.65 12.77 -9.45
N PRO A 269 -35.25 12.77 -10.65
CA PRO A 269 -35.50 14.02 -11.36
C PRO A 269 -36.22 14.94 -10.39
N SER A 270 -35.60 16.08 -10.06
CA SER A 270 -36.34 17.14 -9.40
C SER A 270 -37.56 17.40 -10.27
N SER A 271 -38.75 17.40 -9.68
CA SER A 271 -39.96 17.75 -10.43
C SER A 271 -39.76 19.16 -10.93
N PHE A 272 -39.37 19.28 -12.20
CA PHE A 272 -39.12 20.57 -12.82
C PHE A 272 -40.42 21.36 -12.76
N GLN A 273 -40.45 22.39 -11.91
CA GLN A 273 -41.59 23.25 -11.72
C GLN A 273 -41.18 24.68 -12.04
N ILE A 274 -42.01 25.32 -12.87
CA ILE A 274 -41.98 26.77 -13.04
C ILE A 274 -42.81 27.36 -11.92
N LEU A 275 -42.16 28.04 -10.96
CA LEU A 275 -42.84 28.76 -9.90
C LEU A 275 -43.55 29.97 -10.51
N ALA A 276 -44.85 30.06 -10.27
CA ALA A 276 -45.69 31.12 -10.82
C ALA A 276 -45.23 32.50 -10.31
N ARG A 277 -45.61 33.56 -11.03
CA ARG A 277 -45.30 34.94 -10.63
C ARG A 277 -45.80 35.28 -9.22
N SER A 278 -46.95 34.72 -8.83
CA SER A 278 -47.53 34.84 -7.49
C SER A 278 -46.64 34.30 -6.37
N ALA A 279 -45.64 33.46 -6.67
CA ALA A 279 -44.68 32.96 -5.70
C ALA A 279 -43.68 34.02 -5.22
N TRP A 280 -43.58 35.17 -5.90
CA TRP A 280 -42.63 36.23 -5.51
C TRP A 280 -43.22 37.65 -5.50
N THR A 281 -44.36 37.88 -6.16
CA THR A 281 -45.07 39.17 -6.14
C THR A 281 -46.57 39.02 -6.36
N SER A 282 -47.37 39.92 -5.78
CA SER A 282 -48.79 40.10 -6.08
C SER A 282 -49.04 41.01 -7.29
N ASN A 283 -48.03 41.74 -7.79
CA ASN A 283 -48.18 42.66 -8.92
C ASN A 283 -48.27 41.88 -10.23
N PRO A 284 -49.38 41.95 -11.00
CA PRO A 284 -49.47 41.30 -12.30
C PRO A 284 -48.53 41.96 -13.33
N THR A 285 -48.23 41.24 -14.42
CA THR A 285 -47.61 41.90 -15.59
C THR A 285 -48.60 42.92 -16.18
N PRO A 286 -48.17 44.17 -16.46
CA PRO A 286 -49.08 45.20 -16.97
C PRO A 286 -49.79 44.79 -18.25
N SER A 287 -51.11 44.96 -18.27
CA SER A 287 -51.95 44.60 -19.42
C SER A 287 -51.68 45.48 -20.65
N SER A 288 -51.17 46.70 -20.45
CA SER A 288 -50.81 47.66 -21.49
C SER A 288 -49.58 47.25 -22.32
N LEU A 289 -48.79 46.28 -21.86
CA LEU A 289 -47.66 45.78 -22.65
C LEU A 289 -48.15 45.13 -23.96
N PRO A 290 -47.43 45.31 -25.08
CA PRO A 290 -47.80 44.69 -26.35
C PRO A 290 -47.86 43.16 -26.24
N ASN A 291 -48.86 42.55 -26.85
CA ASN A 291 -48.89 41.10 -27.02
C ASN A 291 -47.82 40.67 -28.04
N PHE A 292 -47.26 39.47 -27.87
CA PHE A 292 -46.37 38.88 -28.88
C PHE A 292 -46.45 37.36 -28.90
N THR A 293 -45.95 36.77 -29.99
CA THR A 293 -45.78 35.32 -30.11
C THR A 293 -44.28 35.04 -30.19
N PRO A 294 -43.70 34.33 -29.21
CA PRO A 294 -42.28 34.04 -29.22
C PRO A 294 -41.85 33.18 -30.40
N ARG A 295 -40.72 33.54 -31.02
CA ARG A 295 -40.12 32.75 -32.10
C ARG A 295 -38.84 32.02 -31.68
N ARG A 296 -38.29 32.36 -30.51
CA ARG A 296 -36.98 31.91 -30.02
C ARG A 296 -36.83 32.17 -28.53
N ILE A 297 -35.73 31.68 -27.96
CA ILE A 297 -35.33 31.89 -26.57
C ILE A 297 -33.98 32.63 -26.55
N THR A 298 -33.91 33.70 -25.76
CA THR A 298 -32.68 34.45 -25.48
C THR A 298 -32.19 34.10 -24.08
N ILE A 299 -30.94 33.67 -23.97
CA ILE A 299 -30.27 33.43 -22.69
C ILE A 299 -29.55 34.69 -22.24
N HIS A 300 -29.79 35.06 -20.98
CA HIS A 300 -29.21 36.20 -20.27
C HIS A 300 -28.53 35.75 -18.97
N HIS A 301 -27.74 36.65 -18.40
CA HIS A 301 -27.53 36.72 -16.96
C HIS A 301 -28.15 38.01 -16.41
N THR A 302 -28.41 38.09 -15.10
CA THR A 302 -28.97 39.32 -14.49
C THR A 302 -27.93 40.40 -14.25
N ALA A 303 -26.64 40.02 -14.19
CA ALA A 303 -25.51 40.89 -13.87
C ALA A 303 -25.59 41.59 -12.50
N LEU A 304 -26.41 41.08 -11.57
CA LEU A 304 -26.50 41.61 -10.21
C LEU A 304 -25.27 41.21 -9.38
N SER A 305 -24.64 42.21 -8.75
CA SER A 305 -23.35 42.08 -8.05
C SER A 305 -23.36 41.22 -6.79
N ALA A 306 -24.47 41.19 -6.05
CA ALA A 306 -24.56 40.34 -4.86
C ALA A 306 -24.64 38.87 -5.29
N ALA A 307 -23.69 38.04 -4.81
CA ALA A 307 -23.57 36.65 -5.22
C ALA A 307 -24.78 35.82 -4.76
N PRO A 308 -25.45 35.10 -5.65
CA PRO A 308 -26.60 34.29 -5.29
C PRO A 308 -26.16 32.92 -4.71
N SER A 309 -26.97 32.36 -3.81
CA SER A 309 -26.65 31.10 -3.10
C SER A 309 -27.27 29.88 -3.76
N ALA A 310 -26.49 28.82 -3.95
CA ALA A 310 -26.99 27.52 -4.45
C ALA A 310 -27.85 26.76 -3.42
N ASN A 311 -27.88 27.23 -2.16
CA ASN A 311 -28.61 26.64 -1.04
C ASN A 311 -29.70 27.58 -0.50
N ALA A 312 -30.14 28.57 -1.30
CA ALA A 312 -31.18 29.50 -0.90
C ALA A 312 -32.52 28.79 -0.64
N THR A 313 -33.28 29.25 0.34
CA THR A 313 -34.69 28.90 0.50
C THR A 313 -35.52 29.50 -0.62
N GLN A 314 -36.75 29.00 -0.84
CA GLN A 314 -37.63 29.57 -1.85
C GLN A 314 -37.95 31.05 -1.59
N GLU A 315 -38.09 31.45 -0.32
CA GLU A 315 -38.34 32.85 0.04
C GLU A 315 -37.13 33.74 -0.23
N GLN A 316 -35.91 33.25 -0.02
CA GLN A 316 -34.69 33.98 -0.38
C GLN A 316 -34.60 34.22 -1.89
N ASP A 317 -34.94 33.21 -2.69
CA ASP A 317 -35.04 33.36 -4.15
C ASP A 317 -36.17 34.31 -4.56
N ALA A 318 -37.32 34.26 -3.89
CA ALA A 318 -38.44 35.18 -4.13
C ALA A 318 -38.05 36.64 -3.79
N ALA A 319 -37.30 36.86 -2.71
CA ALA A 319 -36.73 38.17 -2.38
C ALA A 319 -35.76 38.63 -3.47
N ARG A 320 -34.97 37.72 -4.03
CA ARG A 320 -34.06 38.00 -5.14
C ARG A 320 -34.80 38.43 -6.41
N MET A 321 -35.93 37.77 -6.74
CA MET A 321 -36.83 38.21 -7.82
C MET A 321 -37.30 39.65 -7.64
N ARG A 322 -37.70 40.03 -6.42
CA ARG A 322 -38.14 41.40 -6.11
C ARG A 322 -37.01 42.43 -6.28
N VAL A 323 -35.76 42.06 -5.98
CA VAL A 323 -34.59 42.91 -6.23
C VAL A 323 -34.40 43.15 -7.74
N ILE A 324 -34.47 42.09 -8.56
CA ILE A 324 -34.34 42.20 -10.03
C ILE A 324 -35.47 43.07 -10.59
N TRP A 325 -36.72 42.83 -10.15
CA TRP A 325 -37.86 43.63 -10.55
C TRP A 325 -37.68 45.11 -10.18
N ASN A 326 -37.25 45.40 -8.96
CA ASN A 326 -37.02 46.77 -8.48
C ASN A 326 -35.94 47.49 -9.30
N SER A 327 -34.84 46.79 -9.63
CA SER A 327 -33.79 47.34 -10.49
C SER A 327 -34.31 47.71 -11.88
N HIS A 328 -35.22 46.92 -12.45
CA HIS A 328 -35.80 47.23 -13.76
C HIS A 328 -36.86 48.33 -13.70
N VAL A 329 -37.78 48.27 -12.73
CA VAL A 329 -38.91 49.20 -12.67
C VAL A 329 -38.49 50.54 -12.08
N ASN A 330 -37.89 50.53 -10.90
CA ASN A 330 -37.50 51.75 -10.20
C ASN A 330 -36.10 52.24 -10.57
N GLY A 331 -35.20 51.33 -11.01
CA GLY A 331 -33.89 51.71 -11.51
C GLY A 331 -33.93 52.17 -12.96
N ASN A 332 -34.42 51.32 -13.88
CA ASN A 332 -34.40 51.61 -15.32
C ASN A 332 -35.66 52.31 -15.84
N GLY A 333 -36.71 52.45 -15.03
CA GLY A 333 -38.00 53.03 -15.46
C GLY A 333 -38.85 52.12 -16.35
N TRP A 334 -38.59 50.81 -16.37
CA TRP A 334 -39.33 49.87 -17.20
C TRP A 334 -40.71 49.55 -16.61
N SER A 335 -41.68 49.18 -17.46
CA SER A 335 -43.03 48.87 -16.98
C SER A 335 -43.12 47.56 -16.16
N ASP A 336 -42.18 46.64 -16.32
CA ASP A 336 -42.08 45.39 -15.56
C ASP A 336 -40.66 44.83 -15.66
N ILE A 337 -40.36 43.76 -14.94
CA ILE A 337 -39.14 42.96 -15.10
C ILE A 337 -38.94 42.56 -16.58
N GLY A 338 -37.75 42.76 -17.15
CA GLY A 338 -37.50 42.61 -18.60
C GLY A 338 -37.53 41.16 -19.12
N TYR A 339 -37.23 40.19 -18.26
CA TYR A 339 -37.15 38.76 -18.57
C TYR A 339 -38.50 38.05 -18.37
N HIS A 340 -38.72 36.94 -19.07
CA HIS A 340 -39.90 36.08 -18.90
C HIS A 340 -39.68 35.01 -17.85
N PHE A 341 -38.43 34.53 -17.73
CA PHE A 341 -38.05 33.55 -16.72
C PHE A 341 -36.70 33.88 -16.11
N ILE A 342 -36.55 33.52 -14.83
CA ILE A 342 -35.29 33.62 -14.11
C ILE A 342 -34.96 32.28 -13.45
N ILE A 343 -33.74 31.80 -13.68
CA ILE A 343 -33.18 30.57 -13.12
C ILE A 343 -32.23 30.95 -12.00
N MET A 344 -32.56 30.53 -10.77
CA MET A 344 -31.74 30.78 -9.59
C MET A 344 -30.64 29.72 -9.44
N PRO A 345 -29.52 29.99 -8.73
CA PRO A 345 -28.50 28.97 -8.47
C PRO A 345 -28.97 27.77 -7.66
N SER A 346 -30.09 27.90 -6.95
CA SER A 346 -30.79 26.80 -6.29
C SER A 346 -31.37 25.78 -7.29
N GLY A 347 -31.46 26.13 -8.58
CA GLY A 347 -32.14 25.37 -9.63
C GLY A 347 -33.62 25.73 -9.81
N ARG A 348 -34.18 26.59 -8.94
CA ARG A 348 -35.58 27.03 -9.08
C ARG A 348 -35.75 27.96 -10.27
N VAL A 349 -36.86 27.77 -11.00
CA VAL A 349 -37.27 28.63 -12.11
C VAL A 349 -38.48 29.45 -11.71
N PHE A 350 -38.40 30.76 -11.83
CA PHE A 350 -39.51 31.68 -11.58
C PHE A 350 -40.04 32.25 -12.89
N SER A 351 -41.36 32.21 -13.04
CA SER A 351 -42.08 33.01 -14.03
C SER A 351 -42.00 34.48 -13.63
N ALA A 352 -41.51 35.31 -14.55
CA ALA A 352 -41.29 36.73 -14.37
C ALA A 352 -42.34 37.52 -15.17
N ARG A 353 -41.97 38.15 -16.28
CA ARG A 353 -42.94 38.76 -17.21
C ARG A 353 -43.76 37.67 -17.91
N SER A 354 -45.06 37.91 -18.10
CA SER A 354 -45.94 37.01 -18.85
C SER A 354 -45.37 36.68 -20.22
N GLU A 355 -45.34 35.39 -20.58
CA GLU A 355 -44.89 34.86 -21.88
C GLU A 355 -45.72 35.37 -23.08
N LEU A 356 -46.90 35.96 -22.82
CA LEU A 356 -47.79 36.54 -23.83
C LEU A 356 -47.49 38.03 -24.08
N LYS A 357 -46.63 38.65 -23.27
CA LYS A 357 -46.33 40.10 -23.31
C LYS A 357 -44.89 40.33 -23.70
N ARG A 358 -44.65 41.25 -24.65
CA ARG A 358 -43.32 41.54 -25.17
C ARG A 358 -42.33 41.85 -24.05
N GLY A 359 -41.13 41.27 -24.14
CA GLY A 359 -40.01 41.49 -23.22
C GLY A 359 -39.37 42.88 -23.31
N ALA A 360 -38.38 43.11 -22.45
CA ALA A 360 -37.48 44.27 -22.52
C ALA A 360 -36.05 43.83 -22.16
N HIS A 361 -35.53 42.80 -22.84
CA HIS A 361 -34.29 42.11 -22.47
C HIS A 361 -33.15 42.25 -23.48
N ASP A 362 -33.42 42.53 -24.76
CA ASP A 362 -32.41 42.41 -25.83
C ASP A 362 -32.58 43.38 -27.02
N VAL A 363 -33.28 44.49 -26.82
CA VAL A 363 -33.68 45.49 -27.85
C VAL A 363 -34.69 44.96 -28.88
N ILE A 364 -34.43 43.80 -29.52
CA ILE A 364 -35.27 43.23 -30.57
C ILE A 364 -36.58 42.65 -30.01
N ASN A 365 -36.53 41.99 -28.85
CA ASN A 365 -37.66 41.51 -28.06
C ASN A 365 -38.68 40.64 -28.82
N ASP A 366 -38.22 39.82 -29.78
CA ASP A 366 -39.06 38.90 -30.57
C ASP A 366 -39.05 37.44 -30.07
N GLY A 367 -38.50 37.22 -28.87
CA GLY A 367 -38.41 35.92 -28.20
C GLY A 367 -38.53 36.01 -26.68
N LEU A 368 -38.57 34.84 -26.04
CA LEU A 368 -38.58 34.71 -24.59
C LEU A 368 -37.17 34.94 -24.02
N GLY A 369 -37.00 35.97 -23.20
CA GLY A 369 -35.81 36.15 -22.37
C GLY A 369 -35.81 35.25 -21.12
N VAL A 370 -34.79 34.39 -21.01
CA VAL A 370 -34.50 33.52 -19.86
C VAL A 370 -33.18 33.99 -19.26
N ALA A 371 -33.17 34.39 -17.99
CA ALA A 371 -31.98 34.87 -17.31
C ALA A 371 -31.49 33.91 -16.23
N PHE A 372 -30.19 33.66 -16.18
CA PHE A 372 -29.53 33.10 -15.01
C PHE A 372 -29.26 34.22 -13.99
N ASP A 373 -29.71 34.09 -12.74
CA ASP A 373 -29.36 35.09 -11.74
C ASP A 373 -27.88 35.01 -11.37
N GLY A 374 -27.15 36.13 -11.51
CA GLY A 374 -25.73 36.25 -11.23
C GLY A 374 -24.92 36.91 -12.35
N ILE A 375 -23.60 36.85 -12.21
CA ILE A 375 -22.60 37.34 -13.18
C ILE A 375 -21.78 36.14 -13.68
N TYR A 376 -21.87 35.85 -14.97
CA TYR A 376 -21.19 34.70 -15.60
C TYR A 376 -20.14 35.13 -16.62
N THR A 377 -19.49 36.28 -16.43
CA THR A 377 -18.39 36.74 -17.29
C THR A 377 -17.07 36.01 -17.03
N SER A 378 -16.98 35.25 -15.93
CA SER A 378 -15.82 34.41 -15.58
C SER A 378 -16.24 33.08 -14.92
N ALA A 379 -17.25 33.10 -14.04
CA ALA A 379 -17.82 31.91 -13.42
C ALA A 379 -18.74 31.15 -14.39
N THR A 380 -18.80 29.81 -14.23
CA THR A 380 -19.72 28.95 -14.99
C THR A 380 -20.99 28.65 -14.18
N ILE A 381 -22.14 28.49 -14.84
CA ILE A 381 -23.39 28.06 -14.17
C ILE A 381 -23.20 26.69 -13.50
N ASN A 382 -23.85 26.48 -12.36
CA ASN A 382 -23.80 25.18 -11.68
C ASN A 382 -24.73 24.16 -12.37
N GLN A 383 -24.61 22.88 -11.99
CA GLN A 383 -25.37 21.81 -12.63
C GLN A 383 -26.89 21.96 -12.44
N LYS A 384 -27.36 22.37 -11.25
CA LYS A 384 -28.79 22.62 -11.00
C LYS A 384 -29.38 23.67 -11.96
N MET A 385 -28.61 24.72 -12.26
CA MET A 385 -29.01 25.75 -13.22
C MET A 385 -29.03 25.23 -14.66
N PHE A 386 -28.04 24.42 -15.03
CA PHE A 386 -27.98 23.78 -16.34
C PHE A 386 -29.20 22.86 -16.56
N ASP A 387 -29.48 21.98 -15.59
CA ASP A 387 -30.62 21.05 -15.67
C ASP A 387 -31.95 21.80 -15.75
N ALA A 388 -32.11 22.86 -14.93
CA ALA A 388 -33.27 23.73 -14.96
C ALA A 388 -33.42 24.46 -16.32
N ALA A 389 -32.31 24.90 -16.93
CA ALA A 389 -32.34 25.55 -18.24
C ALA A 389 -32.73 24.58 -19.35
N VAL A 390 -32.19 23.36 -19.35
CA VAL A 390 -32.56 22.30 -20.31
C VAL A 390 -34.04 21.96 -20.18
N ALA A 391 -34.53 21.73 -18.96
CA ALA A 391 -35.93 21.41 -18.72
C ALA A 391 -36.87 22.57 -19.12
N LEU A 392 -36.54 23.81 -18.72
CA LEU A 392 -37.31 25.00 -19.08
C LEU A 392 -37.36 25.20 -20.59
N CYS A 393 -36.20 25.22 -21.25
CA CYS A 393 -36.13 25.45 -22.69
C CYS A 393 -36.86 24.36 -23.46
N THR A 394 -36.81 23.10 -23.02
CA THR A 394 -37.58 22.00 -23.63
C THR A 394 -39.09 22.23 -23.52
N VAL A 395 -39.58 22.61 -22.33
CA VAL A 395 -41.00 22.94 -22.13
C VAL A 395 -41.44 24.09 -23.03
N LEU A 396 -40.64 25.16 -23.11
CA LEU A 396 -40.93 26.33 -23.94
C LEU A 396 -40.87 26.00 -25.43
N CYS A 397 -39.88 25.23 -25.87
CA CYS A 397 -39.76 24.79 -27.26
C CYS A 397 -40.97 23.96 -27.69
N ARG A 398 -41.43 23.00 -26.86
CA ARG A 398 -42.65 22.23 -27.12
C ARG A 398 -43.89 23.13 -27.17
N ARG A 399 -44.03 24.03 -26.21
CA ARG A 399 -45.17 24.97 -26.10
C ARG A 399 -45.30 25.88 -27.33
N TYR A 400 -44.18 26.35 -27.86
CA TYR A 400 -44.14 27.30 -28.98
C TYR A 400 -43.77 26.67 -30.33
N GLY A 401 -43.74 25.34 -30.42
CA GLY A 401 -43.51 24.62 -31.67
C GLY A 401 -42.09 24.75 -32.25
N ILE A 402 -41.09 25.06 -31.42
CA ILE A 402 -39.68 25.07 -31.81
C ILE A 402 -39.16 23.63 -31.80
N LYS A 403 -38.93 23.05 -32.98
CA LYS A 403 -38.53 21.64 -33.13
C LYS A 403 -37.03 21.41 -33.31
N ASN A 404 -36.27 22.47 -33.59
CA ASN A 404 -34.83 22.38 -33.84
C ASN A 404 -34.15 23.60 -33.21
N THR A 405 -33.26 23.36 -32.27
CA THR A 405 -32.56 24.42 -31.52
C THR A 405 -31.10 24.57 -31.91
N VAL A 406 -30.61 23.75 -32.85
CA VAL A 406 -29.19 23.69 -33.27
C VAL A 406 -28.97 24.26 -34.67
N THR A 407 -29.91 24.10 -35.60
CA THR A 407 -29.79 24.62 -36.96
C THR A 407 -29.98 26.15 -36.96
N PRO A 408 -28.97 26.92 -37.38
CA PRO A 408 -29.08 28.37 -37.42
C PRO A 408 -30.05 28.86 -38.50
N VAL A 409 -30.78 29.93 -38.23
CA VAL A 409 -31.70 30.59 -39.18
C VAL A 409 -31.39 32.09 -39.28
N PRO A 410 -31.70 32.75 -40.42
CA PRO A 410 -31.55 34.20 -40.55
C PRO A 410 -32.29 34.93 -39.45
N THR A 411 -31.52 35.69 -38.66
CA THR A 411 -31.98 36.34 -37.44
C THR A 411 -31.50 37.78 -37.42
N ALA A 412 -32.44 38.71 -37.28
CA ALA A 412 -32.14 40.12 -37.09
C ALA A 412 -31.46 40.34 -35.73
N THR A 413 -30.45 41.20 -35.75
CA THR A 413 -29.69 41.63 -34.56
C THR A 413 -29.76 43.15 -34.45
N ALA A 414 -29.52 43.69 -33.27
CA ALA A 414 -29.50 45.15 -33.08
C ALA A 414 -28.20 45.75 -33.65
N ASP A 415 -27.06 45.11 -33.36
CA ASP A 415 -25.74 45.72 -33.63
C ASP A 415 -24.95 45.07 -34.77
N PHE A 416 -25.46 43.97 -35.34
CA PHE A 416 -24.69 43.12 -36.28
C PHE A 416 -25.44 42.78 -37.59
N GLY A 417 -26.49 43.54 -37.93
CA GLY A 417 -27.32 43.28 -39.10
C GLY A 417 -28.10 41.96 -38.99
N THR A 418 -28.05 41.11 -40.03
CA THR A 418 -28.67 39.78 -40.02
C THR A 418 -27.59 38.71 -39.88
N ARG A 419 -27.75 37.79 -38.92
CA ARG A 419 -26.87 36.63 -38.68
C ARG A 419 -27.64 35.33 -38.72
N ASN A 420 -26.99 34.23 -39.09
CA ASN A 420 -27.56 32.90 -38.94
C ASN A 420 -27.35 32.43 -37.50
N LEU A 421 -28.41 32.40 -36.69
CA LEU A 421 -28.36 32.06 -35.27
C LEU A 421 -29.29 30.90 -34.93
N PRO A 422 -28.92 30.00 -34.00
CA PRO A 422 -29.83 29.00 -33.45
C PRO A 422 -31.01 29.64 -32.70
N LEU A 423 -32.12 28.91 -32.57
CA LEU A 423 -33.36 29.42 -31.92
C LEU A 423 -33.29 29.49 -30.38
N ILE A 424 -32.23 28.95 -29.78
CA ILE A 424 -31.80 29.31 -28.42
C ILE A 424 -30.50 30.08 -28.60
N LEU A 425 -30.47 31.37 -28.26
CA LEU A 425 -29.31 32.23 -28.51
C LEU A 425 -28.92 33.04 -27.28
N GLY A 426 -27.69 33.54 -27.23
CA GLY A 426 -27.24 34.45 -26.17
C GLY A 426 -27.58 35.90 -26.51
N HIS A 427 -27.78 36.75 -25.50
CA HIS A 427 -27.96 38.19 -25.72
C HIS A 427 -26.84 38.81 -26.59
N ARG A 428 -25.59 38.42 -26.33
CA ARG A 428 -24.41 38.84 -27.12
C ARG A 428 -24.41 38.42 -28.57
N ASP A 429 -25.22 37.43 -28.95
CA ASP A 429 -25.34 37.04 -30.36
C ASP A 429 -26.06 38.14 -31.16
N ARG A 430 -26.79 39.05 -30.47
CA ARG A 430 -27.62 40.10 -31.08
C ARG A 430 -27.24 41.54 -30.70
N VAL A 431 -26.63 41.74 -29.55
CA VAL A 431 -26.28 43.07 -29.00
C VAL A 431 -24.81 43.04 -28.55
N ALA A 432 -24.10 44.16 -28.65
CA ALA A 432 -22.74 44.35 -28.17
C ALA A 432 -22.70 44.37 -26.63
N THR A 433 -22.75 43.18 -26.03
CA THR A 433 -22.79 42.99 -24.57
C THR A 433 -21.94 41.78 -24.13
N GLN A 434 -21.60 41.74 -22.84
CA GLN A 434 -21.00 40.57 -22.19
C GLN A 434 -22.04 39.55 -21.72
N CYS A 435 -23.33 39.82 -21.87
CA CYS A 435 -24.41 38.92 -21.50
C CYS A 435 -24.60 37.81 -22.56
N PRO A 436 -24.79 36.52 -22.22
CA PRO A 436 -24.98 35.96 -20.88
C PRO A 436 -23.69 35.54 -20.17
N GLY A 437 -22.51 35.78 -20.73
CA GLY A 437 -21.24 35.36 -20.16
C GLY A 437 -20.08 35.50 -21.15
N THR A 438 -19.09 34.62 -21.03
CA THR A 438 -17.91 34.63 -21.92
C THR A 438 -18.28 34.36 -23.38
N GLU A 439 -17.29 34.52 -24.28
CA GLU A 439 -17.51 34.41 -25.73
C GLU A 439 -18.19 33.10 -26.11
N GLY A 440 -19.19 33.17 -26.99
CA GLY A 440 -20.02 32.03 -27.38
C GLY A 440 -20.96 31.50 -26.29
N GLY A 441 -21.07 32.17 -25.14
CA GLY A 441 -21.88 31.70 -24.01
C GLY A 441 -21.29 30.48 -23.31
N LYS A 442 -19.96 30.30 -23.36
CA LYS A 442 -19.26 29.14 -22.78
C LYS A 442 -19.54 28.96 -21.29
N THR A 443 -19.47 30.04 -20.50
CA THR A 443 -19.75 30.00 -19.06
C THR A 443 -21.20 29.69 -18.71
N VAL A 444 -22.14 29.91 -19.63
CA VAL A 444 -23.53 29.47 -19.45
C VAL A 444 -23.84 28.17 -20.21
N ARG A 445 -22.81 27.51 -20.73
CA ARG A 445 -22.91 26.21 -21.42
C ARG A 445 -23.93 26.21 -22.55
N LEU A 446 -24.00 27.32 -23.31
CA LEU A 446 -25.07 27.56 -24.28
C LEU A 446 -25.16 26.48 -25.38
N SER A 447 -24.02 26.01 -25.89
CA SER A 447 -23.97 24.92 -26.87
C SER A 447 -24.47 23.59 -26.31
N GLU A 448 -24.11 23.27 -25.07
CA GLU A 448 -24.56 22.06 -24.38
C GLU A 448 -26.07 22.10 -24.11
N ILE A 449 -26.60 23.26 -23.69
CA ILE A 449 -28.05 23.46 -23.50
C ILE A 449 -28.78 23.21 -24.82
N ARG A 450 -28.32 23.80 -25.94
CA ARG A 450 -28.92 23.58 -27.26
C ARG A 450 -28.97 22.11 -27.62
N ALA A 451 -27.85 21.41 -27.49
CA ALA A 451 -27.74 20.00 -27.82
C ALA A 451 -28.67 19.13 -26.95
N ALA A 452 -28.67 19.35 -25.64
CA ALA A 452 -29.52 18.62 -24.70
C ALA A 452 -31.02 18.85 -24.95
N VAL A 453 -31.42 20.10 -25.19
CA VAL A 453 -32.81 20.43 -25.56
C VAL A 453 -33.18 19.77 -26.89
N ASN A 454 -32.33 19.86 -27.91
CA ASN A 454 -32.61 19.27 -29.22
C ASN A 454 -32.81 17.75 -29.12
N ALA A 455 -32.01 17.07 -28.31
CA ALA A 455 -32.16 15.63 -28.06
C ALA A 455 -33.49 15.27 -27.37
N GLN A 456 -34.05 16.16 -26.55
CA GLN A 456 -35.35 15.96 -25.89
C GLN A 456 -36.56 16.35 -26.77
N LEU A 457 -36.32 17.01 -27.90
CA LEU A 457 -37.36 17.38 -28.87
C LEU A 457 -37.54 16.35 -29.99
N GLN A 458 -36.54 15.49 -30.19
CA GLN A 458 -36.63 14.27 -31.00
C GLN A 458 -37.44 13.21 -30.27
#